data_AF-A0A5B8XTV2-F1
#
_entry.id   AF-A0A5B8XTV2-F1
#
_cell.length_a   1.000
_cell.length_b   1.000
_cell.length_c   1.000
_cell.angle_alpha   90.00
_cell.angle_beta   90.00
_cell.angle_gamma   90.00
#
_symmetry.space_group_name_H-M   'P 1'
#
loop_
_entity.id
_entity.type
_entity.pdbx_description
1 polymer ?
#
loop_
_entity_poly.entity_id
_entity_poly.type
_entity_poly.pdbx_seq_one_letter_code
_entity_poly.pdbx_strand_id
1 'polypeptide(L)'
;MKFIVIFMALLLGVSCDKSNESAEDTAKTAAEKMGVPSEKEIKQDIKKGVEDVLKNKGPKWKVSYNGDLSGKLEGSILTATSVAGATTLVGADMTPDKKAKADHQIQATIVNRADPPMVMMTLTLADGTKCQAGKGQTSKVKFHDENAKTLKADLKGALTCEGGKKITYEANVDRS
;
A
#
# COMPACT_ATOMS: atom_id res chain seq x y z
N MET A 1 -23.79 -14.56 15.57
CA MET A 1 -23.93 -14.22 14.14
C MET A 1 -23.70 -12.73 13.96
N LYS A 2 -23.02 -12.37 12.86
CA LYS A 2 -22.81 -11.03 12.25
C LYS A 2 -21.77 -10.11 12.90
N PHE A 3 -20.60 -10.04 12.27
CA PHE A 3 -19.86 -8.78 12.14
C PHE A 3 -19.63 -8.51 10.65
N ILE A 4 -20.41 -7.56 10.12
CA ILE A 4 -20.17 -6.86 8.88
C ILE A 4 -19.37 -5.62 9.28
N VAL A 5 -18.16 -5.45 8.74
CA VAL A 5 -17.46 -4.17 8.81
C VAL A 5 -17.09 -3.78 7.38
N ILE A 6 -17.94 -2.94 6.81
CA ILE A 6 -17.74 -2.22 5.55
C ILE A 6 -16.91 -0.98 5.91
N PHE A 7 -15.66 -0.90 5.44
CA PHE A 7 -14.95 0.38 5.39
C PHE A 7 -15.02 0.91 3.96
N MET A 8 -16.00 1.79 3.75
CA MET A 8 -16.16 2.62 2.57
C MET A 8 -16.00 4.06 3.04
N ALA A 9 -14.77 4.60 2.97
CA ALA A 9 -14.54 6.02 3.14
C ALA A 9 -14.60 6.66 1.75
N LEU A 10 -15.79 7.14 1.39
CA LEU A 10 -16.00 8.01 0.23
C LEU A 10 -15.85 9.46 0.70
N LEU A 11 -15.06 10.22 -0.07
CA LEU A 11 -14.93 11.68 -0.04
C LEU A 11 -16.29 12.38 -0.04
N LEU A 12 -16.46 13.40 0.81
CA LEU A 12 -17.03 14.74 0.56
C LEU A 12 -16.54 15.59 1.76
N GLY A 13 -15.85 16.73 1.60
CA GLY A 13 -16.46 17.97 1.16
C GLY A 13 -17.27 18.60 2.30
N VAL A 14 -17.13 19.92 2.47
CA VAL A 14 -18.04 20.85 3.17
C VAL A 14 -17.62 21.31 4.58
N SER A 15 -17.20 22.58 4.60
CA SER A 15 -17.62 23.68 5.48
C SER A 15 -17.48 23.56 6.99
N CYS A 16 -17.01 24.68 7.56
CA CYS A 16 -17.07 25.04 8.98
C CYS A 16 -18.44 24.70 9.57
N ASP A 17 -18.48 23.83 10.58
CA ASP A 17 -19.34 24.08 11.73
C ASP A 17 -18.79 23.43 13.00
N LYS A 18 -19.07 24.12 14.10
CA LYS A 18 -18.32 24.16 15.34
C LYS A 18 -18.88 23.11 16.29
N SER A 19 -18.51 21.83 16.14
CA SER A 19 -19.04 20.77 17.02
C SER A 19 -18.19 19.50 17.15
N ASN A 20 -16.92 19.49 16.74
CA ASN A 20 -16.17 18.23 16.57
C ASN A 20 -15.04 17.93 17.57
N GLU A 21 -14.93 18.69 18.67
CA GLU A 21 -13.79 18.54 19.60
C GLU A 21 -13.86 17.27 20.49
N SER A 22 -14.99 16.53 20.48
CA SER A 22 -15.21 15.35 21.32
C SER A 22 -15.04 14.01 20.58
N ALA A 23 -15.21 14.00 19.25
CA ALA A 23 -15.08 12.77 18.44
C ALA A 23 -13.61 12.49 18.05
N GLU A 24 -12.79 13.53 17.88
CA GLU A 24 -11.39 13.41 17.48
C GLU A 24 -10.53 12.79 18.60
N ASP A 25 -10.78 13.18 19.85
CA ASP A 25 -10.02 12.69 21.01
C ASP A 25 -10.35 11.24 21.37
N THR A 26 -11.61 10.84 21.15
CA THR A 26 -12.06 9.45 21.35
C THR A 26 -11.52 8.51 20.26
N ALA A 27 -11.45 8.98 19.01
CA ALA A 27 -10.86 8.23 17.90
C ALA A 27 -9.33 8.07 18.05
N LYS A 28 -8.65 9.11 18.55
CA LYS A 28 -7.21 9.10 18.82
C LYS A 28 -6.84 8.13 19.96
N THR A 29 -7.64 8.11 21.03
CA THR A 29 -7.47 7.21 22.17
C THR A 29 -7.76 5.74 21.81
N ALA A 30 -8.65 5.48 20.84
CA ALA A 30 -8.91 4.15 20.31
C ALA A 30 -7.81 3.67 19.34
N ALA A 31 -7.25 4.56 18.52
CA ALA A 31 -6.14 4.26 17.61
C ALA A 31 -4.85 3.88 18.36
N GLU A 32 -4.54 4.57 19.47
CA GLU A 32 -3.40 4.24 20.34
C GLU A 32 -3.55 2.87 21.03
N LYS A 33 -4.77 2.45 21.41
CA LYS A 33 -5.02 1.14 22.04
C LYS A 33 -5.01 -0.05 21.07
N MET A 34 -5.12 0.19 19.75
CA MET A 34 -5.15 -0.86 18.72
C MET A 34 -3.80 -1.03 18.00
N GLY A 35 -2.75 -0.32 18.42
CA GLY A 35 -1.43 -0.38 17.79
C GLY A 35 -1.42 0.17 16.36
N VAL A 36 -2.35 1.09 16.04
CA VAL A 36 -2.34 1.82 14.77
C VAL A 36 -1.28 2.92 14.91
N PRO A 37 -0.21 2.90 14.10
CA PRO A 37 0.82 3.93 14.16
C PRO A 37 0.19 5.30 13.91
N SER A 38 0.52 6.27 14.77
CA SER A 38 0.10 7.64 14.61
C SER A 38 0.60 8.24 13.29
N GLU A 39 -0.07 9.28 12.79
CA GLU A 39 0.34 9.97 11.54
C GLU A 39 1.80 10.46 11.60
N LYS A 40 2.29 10.82 12.79
CA LYS A 40 3.70 11.20 13.01
C LYS A 40 4.65 10.01 12.87
N GLU A 41 4.30 8.85 13.42
CA GLU A 41 5.07 7.62 13.28
C GLU A 41 5.13 7.17 11.82
N ILE A 42 4.00 7.24 11.10
CA ILE A 42 3.95 6.95 9.65
C ILE A 42 4.89 7.90 8.87
N LYS A 43 4.88 9.20 9.17
CA LYS A 43 5.76 10.18 8.50
C LYS A 43 7.24 9.97 8.85
N GLN A 44 7.56 9.58 10.08
CA GLN A 44 8.93 9.25 10.49
C GLN A 44 9.44 7.97 9.85
N ASP A 45 8.62 6.92 9.78
CA ASP A 45 8.95 5.66 9.11
C ASP A 45 9.17 5.85 7.61
N ILE A 46 8.37 6.73 6.98
CA ILE A 46 8.60 7.14 5.59
C ILE A 46 9.94 7.87 5.45
N LYS A 47 10.28 8.79 6.35
CA LYS A 47 11.54 9.55 6.27
C LYS A 47 12.76 8.64 6.44
N LYS A 48 12.72 7.74 7.42
CA LYS A 48 13.78 6.75 7.67
C LYS A 48 13.91 5.77 6.50
N GLY A 49 12.79 5.32 5.95
CA GLY A 49 12.74 4.49 4.75
C GLY A 49 13.39 5.12 3.52
N VAL A 50 13.17 6.43 3.33
CA VAL A 50 13.85 7.20 2.27
C VAL A 50 15.36 7.24 2.51
N GLU A 51 15.82 7.51 3.74
CA GLU A 51 17.26 7.54 4.06
C GLU A 51 17.96 6.18 3.87
N ASP A 52 17.29 5.07 4.15
CA ASP A 52 17.83 3.72 3.96
C ASP A 52 17.97 3.36 2.47
N VAL A 53 16.98 3.74 1.64
CA VAL A 53 17.04 3.59 0.17
C VAL A 53 18.14 4.44 -0.45
N LEU A 54 18.46 5.59 0.13
CA LEU A 54 19.54 6.45 -0.37
C LEU A 54 20.93 5.84 -0.13
N LYS A 55 21.10 5.07 0.95
CA LYS A 55 22.40 4.53 1.42
C LYS A 55 22.74 3.12 0.90
N ASN A 56 21.75 2.31 0.53
CA ASN A 56 21.92 0.96 -0.02
C ASN A 56 21.15 0.79 -1.33
N LYS A 57 21.48 -0.19 -2.18
CA LYS A 57 20.54 -0.71 -3.20
C LYS A 57 19.43 -1.44 -2.44
N GLY A 58 18.56 -0.65 -1.81
CA GLY A 58 17.58 -1.09 -0.84
C GLY A 58 16.53 -2.04 -1.39
N PRO A 59 15.63 -2.50 -0.52
CA PRO A 59 14.57 -3.45 -0.86
C PRO A 59 13.77 -2.97 -2.08
N LYS A 60 13.43 -3.87 -3.01
CA LYS A 60 12.92 -3.52 -4.35
C LYS A 60 11.53 -4.07 -4.59
N TRP A 61 10.83 -3.39 -5.49
CA TRP A 61 9.60 -3.89 -6.08
C TRP A 61 9.62 -3.70 -7.59
N LYS A 62 8.91 -4.58 -8.29
CA LYS A 62 8.69 -4.49 -9.74
C LYS A 62 7.27 -4.94 -10.06
N VAL A 63 6.59 -4.23 -10.95
CA VAL A 63 5.26 -4.57 -11.47
C VAL A 63 5.31 -4.58 -12.98
N SER A 64 4.78 -5.64 -13.59
CA SER A 64 4.40 -5.66 -15.01
C SER A 64 2.89 -5.74 -15.10
N TYR A 65 2.28 -4.95 -15.98
CA TYR A 65 0.82 -4.95 -16.17
C TYR A 65 0.45 -4.91 -17.65
N ASN A 66 -0.73 -5.47 -17.96
CA ASN A 66 -1.27 -5.55 -19.32
C ASN A 66 -2.81 -5.47 -19.31
N GLY A 67 -3.44 -5.32 -20.48
CA GLY A 67 -4.89 -5.14 -20.64
C GLY A 67 -5.19 -3.89 -21.46
N ASP A 68 -6.08 -3.02 -20.96
CA ASP A 68 -6.38 -1.72 -21.58
C ASP A 68 -5.19 -0.74 -21.49
N LEU A 69 -4.30 -0.98 -20.53
CA LEU A 69 -2.99 -0.33 -20.38
C LEU A 69 -1.93 -1.41 -20.27
N SER A 70 -0.73 -1.13 -20.78
CA SER A 70 0.41 -2.02 -20.62
C SER A 70 1.66 -1.23 -20.22
N GLY A 71 2.53 -1.86 -19.44
CA GLY A 71 3.74 -1.22 -18.98
C GLY A 71 4.44 -1.98 -17.87
N LYS A 72 5.53 -1.36 -17.40
CA LYS A 72 6.36 -1.87 -16.32
C LYS A 72 6.77 -0.72 -15.42
N LEU A 73 6.73 -0.95 -14.12
CA LEU A 73 7.19 -0.03 -13.09
C LEU A 73 8.13 -0.77 -12.16
N GLU A 74 9.13 -0.07 -11.64
CA GLU A 74 10.00 -0.57 -10.60
C GLU A 74 10.39 0.57 -9.68
N GLY A 75 10.83 0.22 -8.47
CA GLY A 75 11.27 1.19 -7.49
C GLY A 75 11.79 0.49 -6.24
N SER A 76 11.87 1.26 -5.16
CA SER A 76 12.33 0.77 -3.86
C SER A 76 11.18 0.73 -2.85
N ILE A 77 11.21 -0.23 -1.94
CA ILE A 77 10.28 -0.32 -0.82
C ILE A 77 10.72 0.72 0.21
N LEU A 78 9.88 1.71 0.44
CA LEU A 78 10.14 2.77 1.40
C LEU A 78 9.81 2.31 2.81
N THR A 79 8.69 1.61 3.00
CA THR A 79 8.31 1.07 4.32
C THR A 79 7.61 -0.27 4.17
N ALA A 80 7.79 -1.10 5.20
CA ALA A 80 7.01 -2.31 5.40
C ALA A 80 6.69 -2.43 6.90
N THR A 81 5.40 -2.44 7.22
CA THR A 81 4.91 -2.50 8.60
C THR A 81 3.99 -3.69 8.74
N SER A 82 4.15 -4.47 9.80
CA SER A 82 3.32 -5.65 10.06
C SER A 82 2.59 -5.51 11.39
N VAL A 83 1.26 -5.68 11.35
CA VAL A 83 0.38 -5.63 12.51
C VAL A 83 -0.60 -6.79 12.43
N ALA A 84 -0.75 -7.54 13.51
CA ALA A 84 -1.77 -8.59 13.68
C ALA A 84 -1.88 -9.63 12.52
N GLY A 85 -0.77 -9.93 11.84
CA GLY A 85 -0.75 -10.89 10.72
C GLY A 85 -1.12 -10.31 9.35
N ALA A 86 -1.18 -8.99 9.23
CA ALA A 86 -1.16 -8.27 7.96
C ALA A 86 0.15 -7.51 7.81
N THR A 87 0.71 -7.52 6.60
CA THR A 87 1.91 -6.76 6.24
C THR A 87 1.55 -5.75 5.17
N THR A 88 1.75 -4.47 5.46
CA THR A 88 1.57 -3.38 4.49
C THR A 88 2.93 -2.89 4.02
N LEU A 89 3.11 -2.86 2.71
CA LEU A 89 4.29 -2.32 2.05
C LEU A 89 3.92 -1.09 1.23
N VAL A 90 4.81 -0.11 1.23
CA VAL A 90 4.73 1.08 0.38
C VAL A 90 6.06 1.21 -0.33
N GLY A 91 6.01 1.23 -1.66
CA GLY A 91 7.16 1.43 -2.52
C GLY A 91 6.94 2.58 -3.48
N ALA A 92 8.01 3.27 -3.82
CA ALA A 92 8.03 4.27 -4.88
C ALA A 92 9.39 4.22 -5.57
N ASP A 93 9.50 4.77 -6.76
CA ASP A 93 10.81 5.10 -7.31
C ASP A 93 11.28 6.44 -6.76
N MET A 94 12.58 6.70 -6.86
CA MET A 94 13.17 8.00 -6.55
C MET A 94 13.54 8.68 -7.85
N THR A 95 13.44 10.01 -7.89
CA THR A 95 14.00 10.76 -9.03
C THR A 95 15.48 10.44 -9.20
N PRO A 96 16.08 10.57 -10.40
CA PRO A 96 17.49 10.24 -10.63
C PRO A 96 18.47 10.98 -9.69
N ASP A 97 18.12 12.21 -9.30
CA ASP A 97 18.90 13.02 -8.34
C ASP A 97 18.63 12.65 -6.87
N LYS A 98 17.69 11.73 -6.64
CA LYS A 98 17.21 11.20 -5.37
C LYS A 98 16.71 12.25 -4.39
N LYS A 99 16.24 13.40 -4.90
CA LYS A 99 15.73 14.51 -4.08
C LYS A 99 14.22 14.44 -3.87
N ALA A 100 13.49 13.75 -4.73
CA ALA A 100 12.05 13.59 -4.65
C ALA A 100 11.62 12.14 -4.93
N LYS A 101 10.39 11.82 -4.51
CA LYS A 101 9.74 10.56 -4.91
C LYS A 101 9.29 10.71 -6.36
N ALA A 102 9.41 9.63 -7.13
CA ALA A 102 8.80 9.55 -8.45
C ALA A 102 7.27 9.54 -8.33
N ASP A 103 6.59 9.93 -9.41
CA ASP A 103 5.13 10.07 -9.45
C ASP A 103 4.40 8.71 -9.41
N HIS A 104 5.11 7.60 -9.63
CA HIS A 104 4.58 6.24 -9.54
C HIS A 104 4.92 5.55 -8.21
N GLN A 105 3.98 4.74 -7.73
CA GLN A 105 4.06 4.07 -6.43
C GLN A 105 3.28 2.75 -6.41
N ILE A 106 3.66 1.87 -5.51
CA ILE A 106 2.93 0.66 -5.13
C ILE A 106 2.57 0.72 -3.65
N GLN A 107 1.34 0.34 -3.33
CA GLN A 107 0.94 0.01 -1.97
C GLN A 107 0.27 -1.36 -1.98
N ALA A 108 0.73 -2.27 -1.15
CA ALA A 108 0.10 -3.58 -1.00
C ALA A 108 -0.07 -3.94 0.47
N THR A 109 -1.25 -4.40 0.83
CA THR A 109 -1.54 -5.00 2.14
C THR A 109 -1.81 -6.48 1.93
N ILE A 110 -0.95 -7.29 2.54
CA ILE A 110 -0.99 -8.74 2.47
C ILE A 110 -1.50 -9.26 3.80
N VAL A 111 -2.65 -9.95 3.81
CA VAL A 111 -3.27 -10.52 4.99
C VAL A 111 -2.93 -12.01 5.03
N ASN A 112 -1.92 -12.36 5.82
CA ASN A 112 -1.34 -13.70 5.85
C ASN A 112 -2.20 -14.70 6.64
N ARG A 113 -3.04 -14.21 7.55
CA ARG A 113 -3.94 -15.03 8.39
C ARG A 113 -5.29 -15.36 7.74
N ALA A 114 -5.55 -14.85 6.55
CA ALA A 114 -6.71 -15.27 5.79
C ALA A 114 -6.44 -16.63 5.15
N ASP A 115 -7.47 -17.49 5.06
CA ASP A 115 -7.41 -18.73 4.29
C ASP A 115 -8.44 -18.67 3.15
N PRO A 116 -8.01 -18.48 1.89
CA PRO A 116 -6.62 -18.28 1.45
C PRO A 116 -6.08 -16.87 1.77
N PRO A 117 -4.75 -16.67 1.80
CA PRO A 117 -4.14 -15.35 1.99
C PRO A 117 -4.66 -14.33 0.98
N MET A 118 -4.90 -13.11 1.45
CA MET A 118 -5.50 -12.06 0.63
C MET A 118 -4.55 -10.90 0.41
N VAL A 119 -4.60 -10.29 -0.77
CA VAL A 119 -3.83 -9.08 -1.09
C VAL A 119 -4.74 -7.99 -1.64
N MET A 120 -4.64 -6.83 -1.00
CA MET A 120 -5.17 -5.57 -1.50
C MET A 120 -4.02 -4.77 -2.08
N MET A 121 -4.12 -4.39 -3.36
CA MET A 121 -3.08 -3.63 -4.04
C MET A 121 -3.64 -2.36 -4.68
N THR A 122 -2.86 -1.29 -4.55
CA THR A 122 -3.01 -0.03 -5.26
C THR A 122 -1.73 0.26 -6.03
N LEU A 123 -1.87 0.67 -7.29
CA LEU A 123 -0.78 1.04 -8.18
C LEU A 123 -1.04 2.44 -8.73
N THR A 124 -0.08 3.35 -8.62
CA THR A 124 -0.09 4.63 -9.32
C THR A 124 0.89 4.54 -10.47
N LEU A 125 0.42 4.77 -11.70
CA LEU A 125 1.22 4.73 -12.91
C LEU A 125 2.08 5.99 -13.06
N ALA A 126 3.02 5.98 -14.00
CA ALA A 126 3.94 7.10 -14.24
C ALA A 126 3.24 8.40 -14.67
N ASP A 127 2.04 8.30 -15.25
CA ASP A 127 1.20 9.45 -15.61
C ASP A 127 0.28 9.92 -14.46
N GLY A 128 0.42 9.32 -13.27
CA GLY A 128 -0.42 9.60 -12.10
C GLY A 128 -1.73 8.80 -12.04
N THR A 129 -2.07 8.03 -13.07
CA THR A 129 -3.29 7.21 -13.09
C THR A 129 -3.30 6.24 -11.93
N LYS A 130 -4.39 6.23 -11.15
CA LYS A 130 -4.54 5.30 -10.02
C LYS A 130 -5.30 4.05 -10.44
N CYS A 131 -4.78 2.89 -10.03
CA CYS A 131 -5.36 1.58 -10.24
C CYS A 131 -5.50 0.84 -8.91
N GLN A 132 -6.66 0.25 -8.65
CA GLN A 132 -6.95 -0.44 -7.39
C GLN A 132 -7.77 -1.71 -7.64
N ALA A 133 -7.68 -2.67 -6.72
CA ALA A 133 -8.48 -3.88 -6.80
C ALA A 133 -9.99 -3.53 -6.81
N GLY A 134 -10.76 -4.12 -7.73
CA GLY A 134 -12.22 -3.96 -7.76
C GLY A 134 -12.88 -4.61 -6.53
N LYS A 135 -14.13 -4.22 -6.22
CA LYS A 135 -14.91 -4.87 -5.14
C LYS A 135 -14.97 -6.39 -5.39
N GLY A 136 -14.51 -7.17 -4.41
CA GLY A 136 -14.51 -8.64 -4.48
C GLY A 136 -13.38 -9.26 -5.31
N GLN A 137 -12.46 -8.46 -5.87
CA GLN A 137 -11.25 -8.99 -6.52
C GLN A 137 -10.16 -9.21 -5.48
N THR A 138 -9.84 -10.47 -5.21
CA THR A 138 -8.69 -10.84 -4.40
C THR A 138 -7.50 -11.13 -5.31
N SER A 139 -6.38 -10.47 -5.02
CA SER A 139 -5.12 -10.81 -5.65
C SER A 139 -4.52 -12.03 -4.94
N LYS A 140 -3.81 -12.87 -5.70
CA LYS A 140 -3.12 -14.04 -5.19
C LYS A 140 -1.73 -13.62 -4.71
N VAL A 141 -1.26 -14.26 -3.64
CA VAL A 141 0.10 -14.13 -3.13
C VAL A 141 0.77 -15.49 -3.09
N LYS A 142 2.04 -15.52 -3.47
CA LYS A 142 2.96 -16.62 -3.21
C LYS A 142 4.12 -16.09 -2.37
N PHE A 143 4.20 -16.51 -1.12
CA PHE A 143 5.34 -16.18 -0.27
C PHE A 143 6.53 -17.07 -0.60
N HIS A 144 7.70 -16.45 -0.68
CA HIS A 144 9.00 -17.11 -0.63
C HIS A 144 9.66 -16.91 0.74
N ASP A 145 9.36 -15.79 1.39
CA ASP A 145 9.63 -15.50 2.79
C ASP A 145 8.53 -14.59 3.34
N GLU A 146 7.85 -15.00 4.42
CA GLU A 146 6.75 -14.26 5.05
C GLU A 146 7.20 -13.34 6.19
N ASN A 147 8.48 -13.40 6.58
CA ASN A 147 9.02 -12.55 7.63
C ASN A 147 9.01 -11.09 7.16
N ALA A 148 8.32 -10.23 7.91
CA ALA A 148 8.19 -8.81 7.61
C ALA A 148 9.52 -8.08 7.35
N LYS A 149 10.61 -8.51 8.00
CA LYS A 149 11.93 -7.90 7.83
C LYS A 149 12.61 -8.33 6.54
N THR A 150 12.32 -9.53 6.05
CA THR A 150 12.94 -10.17 4.89
C THR A 150 11.91 -10.57 3.81
N LEU A 151 10.78 -9.87 3.76
CA LEU A 151 9.60 -10.26 2.99
C LEU A 151 9.93 -10.46 1.51
N LYS A 152 9.65 -11.67 0.99
CA LYS A 152 9.75 -11.99 -0.43
C LYS A 152 8.44 -12.61 -0.91
N ALA A 153 7.79 -11.96 -1.87
CA ALA A 153 6.49 -12.41 -2.37
C ALA A 153 6.28 -12.08 -3.83
N ASP A 154 5.59 -12.98 -4.54
CA ASP A 154 4.99 -12.71 -5.84
C ASP A 154 3.50 -12.45 -5.67
N LEU A 155 3.02 -11.35 -6.26
CA LEU A 155 1.63 -10.94 -6.23
C LEU A 155 1.08 -10.98 -7.66
N LYS A 156 -0.13 -11.51 -7.83
CA LYS A 156 -0.82 -11.49 -9.13
C LYS A 156 -2.28 -11.16 -8.97
N GLY A 157 -2.82 -10.32 -9.83
CA GLY A 157 -4.23 -9.95 -9.74
C GLY A 157 -4.71 -9.08 -10.90
N ALA A 158 -5.86 -8.48 -10.69
CA ALA A 158 -6.45 -7.51 -11.60
C ALA A 158 -6.74 -6.21 -10.84
N LEU A 159 -6.60 -5.08 -11.53
CA LEU A 159 -6.93 -3.76 -11.03
C LEU A 159 -7.86 -3.07 -12.02
N THR A 160 -8.68 -2.18 -11.47
CA THR A 160 -9.42 -1.18 -12.24
C THR A 160 -8.75 0.17 -12.03
N CYS A 161 -8.40 0.81 -13.14
CA CYS A 161 -7.82 2.14 -13.18
C CYS A 161 -8.89 3.21 -13.38
N GLU A 162 -8.52 4.45 -13.07
CA GLU A 162 -9.33 5.63 -13.40
C GLU A 162 -9.77 5.61 -14.88
N GLY A 163 -11.00 6.06 -15.14
CA GLY A 163 -11.63 5.93 -16.45
C GLY A 163 -12.16 4.52 -16.77
N GLY A 164 -12.15 3.58 -15.82
CA GLY A 164 -12.75 2.26 -15.96
C GLY A 164 -11.89 1.23 -16.70
N LYS A 165 -10.65 1.60 -17.05
CA LYS A 165 -9.68 0.71 -17.70
C LYS A 165 -9.31 -0.45 -16.77
N LYS A 166 -9.11 -1.62 -17.33
CA LYS A 166 -8.79 -2.84 -16.58
C LYS A 166 -7.40 -3.33 -16.95
N ILE A 167 -6.62 -3.66 -15.92
CA ILE A 167 -5.31 -4.27 -16.08
C ILE A 167 -5.20 -5.55 -15.27
N THR A 168 -4.44 -6.51 -15.77
CA THR A 168 -3.87 -7.61 -14.99
C THR A 168 -2.43 -7.28 -14.65
N TYR A 169 -1.95 -7.73 -13.49
CA TYR A 169 -0.59 -7.44 -13.05
C TYR A 169 0.11 -8.66 -12.48
N GLU A 170 1.42 -8.64 -12.60
CA GLU A 170 2.35 -9.47 -11.84
C GLU A 170 3.36 -8.57 -11.14
N ALA A 171 3.47 -8.72 -9.83
CA ALA A 171 4.40 -7.95 -9.01
C ALA A 171 5.35 -8.87 -8.25
N ASN A 172 6.60 -8.45 -8.13
CA ASN A 172 7.59 -9.06 -7.26
C ASN A 172 8.00 -8.04 -6.19
N VAL A 173 8.03 -8.48 -4.95
CA VAL A 173 8.46 -7.71 -3.78
C VAL A 173 9.63 -8.47 -3.16
N ASP A 174 10.78 -7.80 -3.03
CA ASP A 174 11.97 -8.35 -2.37
C ASP A 174 12.50 -7.33 -1.37
N ARG A 175 12.20 -7.59 -0.09
CA ARG A 175 12.83 -6.91 1.03
C ARG A 175 13.94 -7.81 1.55
N SER A 176 15.17 -7.60 1.10
CA SER A 176 16.38 -8.33 1.56
C SER A 176 17.24 -7.51 2.50
#